data_AF-A0A349LS04-F1
#
_entry.id   AF-A0A349LS04-F1
#
_cell.length_a   1.000
_cell.length_b   1.000
_cell.length_c   1.000
_cell.angle_alpha   90.00
_cell.angle_beta   90.00
_cell.angle_gamma   90.00
#
_symmetry.space_group_name_H-M   'P 1'
#
loop_
_entity.id
_entity.type
_entity.pdbx_description
1 polymer ?
#
loop_
_entity_poly.entity_id
_entity_poly.type
_entity_poly.pdbx_seq_one_letter_code
_entity_poly.pdbx_strand_id
1 'polypeptide(L)'
;MSRQFPCNKCGQCCRNVHLAVETRPLDRGDGCCVHLDTSSNECTIYDSRPDICRVDVQYQTNYQHQYSWDEFVSLNVQVCDYLNSIKKE
;
A
#
# COMPACT_ATOMS: atom_id res chain seq x y z
N MET A 1 -5.07 21.52 -3.68
CA MET A 1 -4.75 20.36 -4.53
C MET A 1 -4.48 19.18 -3.60
N SER A 2 -5.32 18.15 -3.62
CA SER A 2 -5.03 16.91 -2.88
C SER A 2 -3.86 16.22 -3.56
N ARG A 3 -2.75 16.07 -2.84
CA ARG A 3 -1.60 15.32 -3.34
C ARG A 3 -1.91 13.84 -3.15
N GLN A 4 -2.09 13.12 -4.25
CA GLN A 4 -2.51 11.72 -4.24
C GLN A 4 -1.38 10.82 -4.74
N PHE A 5 -1.16 9.71 -4.06
CA PHE A 5 -0.26 8.66 -4.52
C PHE A 5 -0.83 8.00 -5.80
N PRO A 6 -0.05 7.79 -6.87
CA PRO A 6 -0.54 7.31 -8.17
C PRO A 6 -0.81 5.80 -8.19
N CYS A 7 -1.66 5.31 -7.27
CA CYS A 7 -2.03 3.91 -7.20
C CYS A 7 -2.89 3.52 -8.40
N ASN A 8 -2.48 2.48 -9.13
CA ASN A 8 -3.23 1.86 -10.22
C ASN A 8 -4.19 0.73 -9.76
N LYS A 9 -4.40 0.59 -8.44
CA LYS A 9 -5.23 -0.46 -7.83
C LYS A 9 -4.86 -1.91 -8.21
N CYS A 10 -3.60 -2.19 -8.52
CA CYS A 10 -3.14 -3.54 -8.90
C CYS A 10 -3.21 -4.61 -7.78
N GLY A 11 -3.52 -4.22 -6.54
CA GLY A 11 -3.62 -5.14 -5.40
C GLY A 11 -2.28 -5.62 -4.82
N GLN A 12 -1.13 -5.26 -5.38
CA GLN A 12 0.16 -5.79 -4.94
C GLN A 12 0.55 -5.42 -3.51
N CYS A 13 0.25 -4.20 -3.04
CA CYS A 13 0.47 -3.87 -1.63
C CYS A 13 -0.39 -4.75 -0.71
N CYS A 14 -1.63 -5.06 -1.11
CA CYS A 14 -2.51 -5.96 -0.37
C CYS A 14 -1.99 -7.41 -0.39
N ARG A 15 -1.35 -7.86 -1.47
CA ARG A 15 -0.77 -9.21 -1.57
C ARG A 15 0.50 -9.39 -0.73
N ASN A 16 1.03 -8.33 -0.13
CA ASN A 16 2.32 -8.32 0.55
C ASN A 16 2.29 -7.56 1.89
N VAL A 17 1.15 -7.58 2.59
CA VAL A 17 0.97 -6.87 3.87
C VAL A 17 1.85 -7.41 5.01
N HIS A 18 2.45 -8.57 4.85
CA HIS A 18 3.40 -9.14 5.80
C HIS A 18 4.79 -8.46 5.79
N LEU A 19 5.12 -7.71 4.73
CA LEU A 19 6.44 -7.09 4.56
C LEU A 19 6.67 -5.88 5.47
N ALA A 20 5.60 -5.27 6.00
CA ALA A 20 5.67 -4.18 6.96
C ALA A 20 4.96 -4.56 8.27
N VAL A 21 5.53 -4.18 9.40
CA VAL A 21 5.00 -4.52 10.73
C VAL A 21 3.62 -3.90 10.93
N GLU A 22 3.44 -2.69 10.41
CA GLU A 22 2.24 -1.89 10.53
C GLU A 22 1.05 -2.49 9.76
N THR A 23 1.31 -3.20 8.66
CA THR A 23 0.26 -3.85 7.85
C THR A 23 0.03 -5.31 8.22
N ARG A 24 0.89 -5.93 9.05
CA ARG A 24 0.71 -7.33 9.49
C ARG A 24 -0.66 -7.66 10.10
N PRO A 25 -1.32 -6.78 10.87
CA PRO A 25 -2.67 -7.09 11.38
C PRO A 25 -3.72 -7.34 10.29
N LEU A 26 -3.44 -6.91 9.05
CA LEU A 26 -4.32 -7.14 7.89
C LEU A 26 -4.04 -8.48 7.21
N ASP A 27 -2.96 -9.17 7.56
CA ASP A 27 -2.56 -10.44 6.96
C ASP A 27 -3.53 -11.57 7.35
N ARG A 28 -4.05 -12.29 6.36
CA ARG A 28 -4.92 -13.46 6.55
C ARG A 28 -4.16 -14.75 6.89
N GLY A 29 -2.84 -14.68 6.99
CA GLY A 29 -1.94 -15.77 7.37
C GLY A 29 -1.07 -16.33 6.22
N ASP A 30 -1.25 -15.83 5.00
CA ASP A 30 -0.46 -16.21 3.80
C ASP A 30 0.32 -15.02 3.21
N GLY A 31 0.40 -13.91 3.94
CA GLY A 31 1.03 -12.67 3.51
C GLY A 31 0.10 -11.72 2.76
N CYS A 32 -1.12 -12.14 2.44
CA CYS A 32 -2.12 -11.37 1.71
C CYS A 32 -3.18 -10.78 2.66
N CYS A 33 -3.69 -9.61 2.31
CA CYS A 33 -4.69 -8.89 3.09
C CYS A 33 -6.03 -9.65 3.13
N VAL A 34 -6.66 -9.70 4.31
CA VAL A 34 -8.01 -10.24 4.51
C VAL A 34 -9.08 -9.56 3.64
N HIS A 35 -8.84 -8.31 3.20
CA HIS A 35 -9.76 -7.51 2.38
C HIS A 35 -9.46 -7.55 0.88
N LEU A 36 -8.47 -8.33 0.41
CA LEU A 36 -8.21 -8.46 -1.03
C LEU A 36 -9.15 -9.51 -1.64
N ASP A 37 -9.96 -9.09 -2.60
CA ASP A 37 -10.57 -10.02 -3.53
C ASP A 37 -9.52 -10.47 -4.55
N THR A 38 -9.07 -11.71 -4.43
CA THR A 38 -8.01 -12.25 -5.27
C THR A 38 -8.46 -12.55 -6.70
N SER A 39 -9.77 -12.60 -6.96
CA SER A 39 -10.31 -12.82 -8.30
C SER A 39 -10.27 -11.55 -9.15
N SER A 40 -10.58 -10.40 -8.55
CA SER A 40 -10.58 -9.09 -9.20
C SER A 40 -9.29 -8.28 -8.99
N ASN A 41 -8.45 -8.66 -8.02
CA ASN A 41 -7.33 -7.87 -7.49
C ASN A 41 -7.73 -6.57 -6.75
N GLU A 42 -9.02 -6.40 -6.45
CA GLU A 42 -9.51 -5.20 -5.78
C GLU A 42 -9.62 -5.37 -4.27
N CYS A 43 -9.39 -4.26 -3.54
CA CYS A 43 -9.65 -4.22 -2.11
C CYS A 43 -11.15 -3.98 -1.89
N THR A 44 -11.81 -4.85 -1.14
CA THR A 44 -13.27 -4.78 -0.87
C THR A 44 -13.68 -3.56 -0.05
N ILE A 45 -12.71 -2.88 0.57
CA ILE A 45 -12.90 -1.66 1.35
C ILE A 45 -12.07 -0.49 0.81
N TYR A 46 -11.75 -0.45 -0.50
CA TYR A 46 -10.77 0.50 -1.06
C TYR A 46 -10.99 1.96 -0.65
N ASP A 47 -12.24 2.43 -0.67
CA ASP A 47 -12.61 3.81 -0.36
C ASP A 47 -12.62 4.11 1.15
N SER A 48 -12.79 3.08 1.98
CA SER A 48 -12.79 3.13 3.44
C SER A 48 -11.56 2.47 4.07
N ARG A 49 -10.48 2.30 3.28
CA ARG A 49 -9.22 1.70 3.74
C ARG A 49 -8.72 2.36 5.02
N PRO A 50 -8.14 1.59 5.95
CA PRO A 50 -7.54 2.13 7.16
C PRO A 50 -6.37 3.06 6.81
N ASP A 51 -6.06 3.99 7.71
CA ASP A 51 -5.03 5.01 7.51
C ASP A 51 -3.66 4.43 7.16
N ILE A 52 -3.34 3.24 7.68
CA ILE A 52 -2.08 2.56 7.35
C ILE A 52 -1.93 2.22 5.86
N CYS A 53 -3.05 2.04 5.14
CA CYS A 53 -3.05 1.77 3.72
C CYS A 53 -3.11 3.05 2.86
N ARG A 54 -3.18 4.23 3.47
CA ARG A 54 -3.32 5.54 2.79
C ARG A 54 -1.99 6.29 2.83
N VAL A 55 -1.28 6.31 1.70
CA VAL A 55 0.06 6.90 1.57
C VAL A 55 0.07 8.39 1.92
N ASP A 56 -0.96 9.13 1.53
CA ASP A 56 -1.15 10.54 1.88
C ASP A 56 -1.30 10.75 3.39
N VAL A 57 -2.08 9.90 4.06
CA VAL A 57 -2.25 9.96 5.53
C VAL A 57 -0.97 9.56 6.26
N GLN A 58 -0.28 8.52 5.80
CA GLN A 58 1.00 8.09 6.37
C GLN A 58 2.06 9.19 6.25
N TYR A 59 2.13 9.88 5.11
CA TYR A 59 3.01 11.03 4.93
C TYR A 59 2.73 12.11 5.97
N GLN A 60 1.47 12.55 6.06
CA GLN A 60 1.07 13.63 6.97
C GLN A 60 1.32 13.26 8.43
N THR A 61 1.06 12.01 8.81
CA THR A 61 1.12 11.59 10.21
C THR A 61 2.56 11.30 10.67
N ASN A 62 3.37 10.67 9.82
CA ASN A 62 4.64 10.06 10.25
C ASN A 62 5.89 10.61 9.55
N TYR A 63 5.77 11.14 8.33
CA TYR A 63 6.94 11.34 7.45
C TYR A 63 7.12 12.76 6.92
N GLN A 64 6.14 13.66 7.09
CA GLN A 64 6.19 15.04 6.58
C GLN A 64 7.35 15.89 7.13
N HIS A 65 7.92 15.50 8.27
CA HIS A 65 9.08 16.17 8.87
C HIS A 65 10.42 15.64 8.33
N GLN A 66 10.41 14.50 7.64
CA GLN A 66 11.62 13.80 7.16
C GLN A 66 11.77 13.91 5.64
N TYR A 67 10.67 13.94 4.90
CA TYR A 67 10.66 13.96 3.45
C TYR A 67 9.74 15.06 2.92
N SER A 68 10.05 15.57 1.74
CA SER A 68 9.03 16.23 0.91
C SER A 68 8.02 15.19 0.41
N TRP A 69 6.86 15.66 -0.04
CA TRP A 69 5.85 14.79 -0.62
C TRP A 69 6.38 14.01 -1.84
N ASP A 70 7.12 14.68 -2.72
CA ASP A 70 7.59 14.08 -3.97
C ASP A 70 8.64 13.00 -3.70
N GLU A 71 9.54 13.21 -2.73
CA GLU A 71 10.51 12.20 -2.29
C GLU A 71 9.80 10.98 -1.68
N PHE A 72 8.84 11.22 -0.78
CA PHE A 72 8.09 10.13 -0.15
C PHE A 72 7.29 9.31 -1.17
N VAL A 73 6.63 9.98 -2.12
CA VAL A 73 5.93 9.31 -3.22
C VAL A 73 6.90 8.55 -4.11
N SER A 74 8.04 9.12 -4.46
CA SER A 74 9.05 8.43 -5.26
C SER A 74 9.51 7.12 -4.62
N LEU A 75 9.78 7.13 -3.31
CA LEU A 75 10.12 5.93 -2.55
C LEU A 75 8.99 4.89 -2.55
N ASN A 76 7.74 5.31 -2.34
CA ASN A 76 6.58 4.41 -2.37
C ASN A 76 6.32 3.84 -3.78
N VAL A 77 6.57 4.61 -4.85
CA VAL A 77 6.46 4.14 -6.23
C VAL A 77 7.53 3.08 -6.53
N GLN A 78 8.77 3.28 -6.08
CA GLN A 78 9.83 2.27 -6.24
C GLN A 78 9.44 0.92 -5.60
N VAL A 79 8.86 0.96 -4.39
CA VAL A 79 8.34 -0.25 -3.75
C VAL A 79 7.15 -0.83 -4.53
N CYS A 80 6.23 0.01 -5.00
CA CYS A 80 5.09 -0.43 -5.81
C CYS A 80 5.56 -1.16 -7.09
N ASP A 81 6.53 -0.60 -7.82
CA ASP A 81 7.08 -1.19 -9.04
C ASP A 81 7.82 -2.49 -8.74
N TYR A 82 8.60 -2.50 -7.65
CA TYR A 82 9.25 -3.72 -7.18
C TYR A 82 8.23 -4.83 -6.92
N LEU A 83 7.17 -4.57 -6.13
CA LEU A 83 6.14 -5.56 -5.85
C LEU A 83 5.41 -6.05 -7.11
N ASN A 84 5.24 -5.20 -8.13
CA ASN A 84 4.68 -5.61 -9.42
C ASN A 84 5.64 -6.48 -10.26
N SER A 85 6.95 -6.39 -10.02
CA SER A 85 7.96 -7.17 -10.74
C SER A 85 8.18 -8.57 -10.16
N ILE A 86 7.77 -8.82 -8.91
CA ILE A 86 7.94 -10.12 -8.25
C ILE A 86 7.01 -11.15 -8.91
N LYS A 87 7.59 -12.19 -9.51
CA LYS A 87 6.85 -13.39 -9.89
C LYS A 87 6.57 -14.20 -8.63
N LYS A 88 5.30 -14.37 -8.28
CA LYS A 88 4.89 -15.34 -7.25
C LYS A 88 4.75 -16.71 -7.93
N GLU A 89 5.52 -17.68 -7.45
CA GLU A 89 5.46 -19.10 -7.86
C GLU A 89 4.14 -19.77 -7.44
#